data_AF-A0A1J0U0H0-F1
#
_entry.id   AF-A0A1J0U0H0-F1
#
_cell.length_a   1.000
_cell.length_b   1.000
_cell.length_c   1.000
_cell.angle_alpha   90.00
_cell.angle_beta   90.00
_cell.angle_gamma   90.00
#
_symmetry.space_group_name_H-M   'P 1'
#
loop_
_entity.id
_entity.type
_entity.pdbx_description
1 polymer ?
#
loop_
_entity_poly.entity_id
_entity_poly.type
_entity_poly.pdbx_seq_one_letter_code
_entity_poly.pdbx_strand_id
1 'polypeptide(L)'
;MVNEENIKQIEATIDNVYQKVITKKKDKIVTWQWINLFCYLFIMVSLFLAIFSFVVTYDFHFQLKKSILLPVGIVALLCFIASTILIIFIKKQQKHLTQQIRNNIDIKLLINLYNDIFSKIIPGLTISDITTAWTIPPTNHYPINEFKVNDKIMVGQYQKLNFNIGSISQATTTVVDNLQPNLIPKPYNIQYYRYLFLTITTPQLQNNNFEINRKNKYHKNNLTFDNFFWYDQTNPNITASLKKLIFDNMVTTNLIPNIKVAAQTLSLQLATISTNSWIDNYDSFFNFNISLNKNVMLDNMIETIKHDYQTLQKSFVWLNLILENN
;
A
#
# COMPACT_ATOMS: atom_id res chain seq x y z
N MET A 1 -12.62 12.38 -9.21
CA MET A 1 -12.15 11.06 -9.70
C MET A 1 -13.11 9.98 -9.22
N VAL A 2 -13.17 9.67 -7.92
CA VAL A 2 -14.28 8.89 -7.35
C VAL A 2 -15.50 9.82 -7.26
N ASN A 3 -16.60 9.48 -7.92
CA ASN A 3 -17.86 10.25 -7.88
C ASN A 3 -18.84 9.61 -6.88
N GLU A 4 -20.01 10.23 -6.67
CA GLU A 4 -21.03 9.72 -5.74
C GLU A 4 -21.51 8.30 -6.07
N GLU A 5 -21.63 7.95 -7.35
CA GLU A 5 -22.02 6.62 -7.79
C GLU A 5 -20.99 5.57 -7.37
N ASN A 6 -19.70 5.87 -7.58
CA ASN A 6 -18.60 5.01 -7.16
C ASN A 6 -18.56 4.87 -5.62
N ILE A 7 -18.82 5.94 -4.87
CA ILE A 7 -18.91 5.88 -3.39
C ILE A 7 -20.00 4.91 -2.97
N LYS A 8 -21.20 5.01 -3.56
CA LYS A 8 -22.31 4.08 -3.26
C LYS A 8 -21.96 2.62 -3.57
N GLN A 9 -21.20 2.37 -4.64
CA GLN A 9 -20.74 1.02 -4.98
C GLN A 9 -19.71 0.48 -3.98
N ILE A 10 -18.78 1.32 -3.53
CA ILE A 10 -17.81 0.98 -2.48
C ILE A 10 -18.55 0.70 -1.15
N GLU A 11 -19.51 1.56 -0.78
CA GLU A 11 -20.36 1.37 0.40
C GLU A 11 -21.13 0.05 0.35
N ALA A 12 -21.79 -0.24 -0.78
CA ALA A 12 -22.52 -1.50 -0.95
C ALA A 12 -21.60 -2.73 -0.83
N THR A 13 -20.38 -2.63 -1.36
CA THR A 13 -19.34 -3.65 -1.21
C THR A 13 -18.97 -3.86 0.26
N ILE A 14 -18.69 -2.79 0.98
CA ILE A 14 -18.37 -2.82 2.42
C ILE A 14 -19.55 -3.42 3.20
N ASP A 15 -20.76 -2.97 2.92
CA ASP A 15 -21.97 -3.43 3.60
C ASP A 15 -22.18 -4.92 3.43
N ASN A 16 -22.01 -5.44 2.21
CA ASN A 16 -22.12 -6.87 1.92
C ASN A 16 -21.12 -7.70 2.73
N VAL A 17 -19.89 -7.22 2.90
CA VAL A 17 -18.87 -7.90 3.71
C VAL A 17 -19.24 -7.83 5.19
N TYR A 18 -19.64 -6.66 5.69
CA TYR A 18 -19.92 -6.45 7.10
C TYR A 18 -21.20 -7.18 7.55
N GLN A 19 -22.21 -7.29 6.69
CA GLN A 19 -23.42 -8.07 7.00
C GLN A 19 -23.12 -9.56 7.11
N LYS A 20 -22.13 -10.09 6.36
CA LYS A 20 -21.69 -11.48 6.48
C LYS A 20 -20.89 -11.75 7.77
N VAL A 21 -20.06 -10.79 8.18
CA VAL A 21 -19.15 -10.96 9.33
C VAL A 21 -19.79 -10.55 10.65
N ILE A 22 -20.43 -9.38 10.71
CA ILE A 22 -20.98 -8.78 11.94
C ILE A 22 -22.47 -9.13 12.04
N THR A 23 -22.75 -10.40 12.33
CA THR A 23 -24.11 -10.93 12.37
C THR A 23 -24.71 -10.86 13.77
N LYS A 24 -23.92 -11.12 14.82
CA LYS A 24 -24.44 -11.27 16.19
C LYS A 24 -24.48 -9.93 16.93
N LYS A 25 -25.43 -9.80 17.87
CA LYS A 25 -25.56 -8.59 18.73
C LYS A 25 -24.25 -8.26 19.47
N LYS A 26 -23.54 -9.28 19.95
CA LYS A 26 -22.24 -9.10 20.62
C LYS A 26 -21.17 -8.51 19.69
N ASP A 27 -21.17 -8.87 18.40
CA ASP A 27 -20.17 -8.40 17.44
C ASP A 27 -20.42 -6.91 17.17
N LYS A 28 -21.69 -6.50 17.06
CA LYS A 28 -22.10 -5.08 16.93
C LYS A 28 -21.64 -4.22 18.10
N ILE A 29 -21.62 -4.76 19.32
CA ILE A 29 -21.11 -4.05 20.52
C ILE A 29 -19.58 -3.94 20.45
N VAL A 30 -18.90 -5.02 20.06
CA VAL A 30 -17.44 -5.06 19.94
C VAL A 30 -16.92 -4.14 18.83
N THR A 31 -17.68 -3.97 17.75
CA THR A 31 -17.34 -3.05 16.65
C THR A 31 -17.77 -1.60 16.89
N TRP A 32 -18.45 -1.31 18.01
CA TRP A 32 -18.85 0.06 18.33
C TRP A 32 -17.61 0.93 18.56
N GLN A 33 -17.49 2.02 17.79
CA GLN A 33 -16.29 2.87 17.76
C GLN A 33 -15.87 3.39 19.15
N TRP A 34 -16.83 3.59 20.05
CA TRP A 34 -16.58 4.16 21.37
C TRP A 34 -16.35 3.11 22.47
N ILE A 35 -16.45 1.80 22.18
CA ILE A 35 -16.35 0.78 23.23
C ILE A 35 -14.98 0.82 23.92
N ASN A 36 -13.92 1.01 23.14
CA ASN A 36 -12.56 1.11 23.66
C ASN A 36 -12.41 2.37 24.52
N LEU A 37 -12.89 3.52 24.03
CA LEU A 37 -12.84 4.77 24.78
C LEU A 37 -13.61 4.65 26.11
N PHE A 38 -14.82 4.10 26.08
CA PHE A 38 -15.63 3.90 27.28
C PHE A 38 -14.93 2.98 28.29
N CYS A 39 -14.37 1.85 27.83
CA CYS A 39 -13.62 0.96 28.70
C CYS A 39 -12.38 1.65 29.30
N TYR A 40 -11.60 2.40 28.51
CA TYR A 40 -10.44 3.13 29.04
C TYR A 40 -10.84 4.20 30.05
N LEU A 41 -11.88 4.99 29.76
CA LEU A 41 -12.39 6.00 30.70
C LEU A 41 -12.85 5.35 32.01
N PHE A 42 -13.59 4.24 31.92
CA PHE A 42 -14.05 3.53 33.10
C PHE A 42 -12.91 2.92 33.91
N ILE A 43 -11.87 2.39 33.25
CA ILE A 43 -10.63 1.92 33.89
C ILE A 43 -9.96 3.07 34.64
N MET A 44 -9.80 4.23 34.01
CA MET A 44 -9.15 5.41 34.61
C MET A 44 -9.92 5.91 35.84
N VAL A 45 -11.25 6.05 35.73
CA VAL A 45 -12.11 6.49 36.85
C VAL A 45 -12.10 5.47 37.99
N SER A 46 -12.20 4.18 37.68
CA SER A 46 -12.18 3.12 38.70
C SER A 46 -10.82 3.06 39.42
N LEU A 47 -9.71 3.20 38.69
CA LEU A 47 -8.38 3.23 39.27
C LEU A 47 -8.19 4.45 40.19
N PHE A 48 -8.61 5.63 39.72
CA PHE A 48 -8.55 6.85 40.53
C PHE A 48 -9.38 6.70 41.82
N LEU A 49 -10.61 6.22 41.73
CA LEU A 49 -11.49 6.00 42.88
C LEU A 49 -10.89 4.98 43.86
N ALA A 50 -10.27 3.91 43.35
CA ALA A 50 -9.62 2.91 44.19
C ALA A 50 -8.44 3.54 44.97
N ILE A 51 -7.52 4.21 44.27
CA ILE A 51 -6.36 4.86 44.88
C ILE A 51 -6.80 5.91 45.90
N PHE A 52 -7.70 6.82 45.51
CA PHE A 52 -8.20 7.87 46.39
C PHE A 52 -8.85 7.30 47.65
N SER A 53 -9.71 6.29 47.50
CA SER A 53 -10.41 5.69 48.63
C SER A 53 -9.46 4.98 49.60
N PHE A 54 -8.43 4.29 49.09
CA PHE A 54 -7.41 3.68 49.96
C PHE A 54 -6.55 4.73 50.67
N VAL A 55 -6.11 5.78 49.96
CA VAL A 55 -5.34 6.89 50.58
C VAL A 55 -6.14 7.51 51.73
N VAL A 56 -7.39 7.89 51.50
CA VAL A 56 -8.22 8.53 52.53
C VAL A 56 -8.55 7.58 53.70
N THR A 57 -8.68 6.28 53.44
CA THR A 57 -8.92 5.29 54.50
C THR A 57 -7.73 5.21 55.46
N TYR A 58 -6.51 5.18 54.94
CA TYR A 58 -5.30 4.91 55.72
C TYR A 58 -4.51 6.15 56.14
N ASP A 59 -4.74 7.31 55.53
CA ASP A 59 -4.13 8.57 55.93
C ASP A 59 -4.95 9.24 57.06
N PHE A 60 -4.24 9.71 58.10
CA PHE A 60 -4.84 10.36 59.26
C PHE A 60 -5.22 11.83 59.01
N HIS A 61 -4.70 12.46 57.94
CA HIS A 61 -5.00 13.86 57.61
C HIS A 61 -6.41 14.07 57.05
N PHE A 62 -7.05 13.03 56.51
CA PHE A 62 -8.40 13.14 55.99
C PHE A 62 -9.45 12.82 57.06
N GLN A 63 -10.39 13.76 57.27
CA GLN A 63 -11.50 13.64 58.23
C GLN A 63 -12.77 12.98 57.64
N LEU A 64 -12.67 12.36 56.46
CA LEU A 64 -13.81 11.72 55.80
C LEU A 64 -14.20 10.39 56.47
N LYS A 65 -15.43 9.90 56.21
CA LYS A 65 -15.95 8.64 56.78
C LYS A 65 -15.18 7.42 56.24
N LYS A 66 -14.11 7.04 56.95
CA LYS A 66 -13.23 5.90 56.62
C LYS A 66 -13.97 4.57 56.46
N SER A 67 -15.02 4.35 57.26
CA SER A 67 -15.86 3.14 57.19
C SER A 67 -16.63 2.97 55.86
N ILE A 68 -16.86 4.06 55.13
CA ILE A 68 -17.52 4.05 53.82
C ILE A 68 -16.49 3.91 52.69
N LEU A 69 -15.32 4.53 52.85
CA LEU A 69 -14.31 4.59 51.80
C LEU A 69 -13.57 3.27 51.58
N LEU A 70 -13.37 2.45 52.62
CA LEU A 70 -12.78 1.12 52.43
C LEU A 70 -13.63 0.22 51.50
N PRO A 71 -14.95 0.05 51.71
CA PRO A 71 -15.83 -0.63 50.75
C PRO A 71 -15.79 -0.03 49.35
N VAL A 72 -15.83 1.30 49.22
CA VAL A 72 -15.77 1.98 47.91
C VAL A 72 -14.45 1.67 47.18
N GLY A 73 -13.33 1.69 47.89
CA GLY A 73 -12.01 1.35 47.32
C GLY A 73 -11.94 -0.09 46.82
N ILE A 74 -12.48 -1.05 47.60
CA ILE A 74 -12.55 -2.46 47.20
C ILE A 74 -13.42 -2.64 45.95
N VAL A 75 -14.61 -2.04 45.92
CA VAL A 75 -15.52 -2.12 44.76
C VAL A 75 -14.88 -1.48 43.53
N ALA A 76 -14.27 -0.30 43.67
CA ALA A 76 -13.59 0.39 42.57
C ALA A 76 -12.41 -0.42 42.02
N LEU A 77 -11.63 -1.10 42.88
CA LEU A 77 -10.56 -1.99 42.47
C LEU A 77 -11.10 -3.21 41.70
N LEU A 78 -12.19 -3.82 42.16
CA LEU A 78 -12.85 -4.91 41.44
C LEU A 78 -13.37 -4.46 40.07
N CYS A 79 -13.97 -3.27 39.99
CA CYS A 79 -14.38 -2.65 38.73
C CYS A 79 -13.19 -2.44 37.79
N PHE A 80 -12.06 -1.93 38.29
CA PHE A 80 -10.83 -1.76 37.51
C PHE A 80 -10.33 -3.09 36.93
N ILE A 81 -10.22 -4.14 37.76
CA ILE A 81 -9.77 -5.46 37.32
C ILE A 81 -10.74 -6.03 36.27
N ALA A 82 -12.04 -6.00 36.55
CA ALA A 82 -13.07 -6.53 35.65
C ALA A 82 -13.05 -5.83 34.29
N SER A 83 -12.92 -4.50 34.26
CA SER A 83 -12.87 -3.73 33.02
C SER A 83 -11.57 -3.93 32.25
N THR A 84 -10.45 -4.16 32.95
CA THR A 84 -9.17 -4.51 32.32
C THR A 84 -9.25 -5.89 31.66
N ILE A 85 -9.89 -6.87 32.28
CA ILE A 85 -10.14 -8.19 31.67
C ILE A 85 -11.08 -8.05 30.46
N LEU A 86 -12.14 -7.26 30.60
CA LEU A 86 -13.12 -7.01 29.54
C LEU A 86 -12.47 -6.39 28.29
N ILE A 87 -11.60 -5.38 28.44
CA ILE A 87 -10.97 -4.72 27.29
C ILE A 87 -10.01 -5.65 26.54
N ILE A 88 -9.33 -6.56 27.26
CA ILE A 88 -8.50 -7.61 26.63
C ILE A 88 -9.38 -8.52 25.76
N PHE A 89 -10.54 -8.95 26.28
CA PHE A 89 -11.48 -9.78 25.52
C PHE A 89 -12.03 -9.04 24.30
N ILE A 90 -12.41 -7.76 24.47
CA ILE A 90 -12.88 -6.90 23.36
C ILE A 90 -11.81 -6.82 22.27
N LYS A 91 -10.56 -6.50 22.60
CA LYS A 91 -9.46 -6.43 21.62
C LYS A 91 -9.24 -7.75 20.90
N LYS A 92 -9.31 -8.88 21.60
CA LYS A 92 -9.20 -10.22 20.99
C LYS A 92 -10.32 -10.45 19.98
N GLN A 93 -11.56 -10.10 20.32
CA GLN A 93 -12.69 -10.22 19.41
C GLN A 93 -12.59 -9.23 18.22
N GLN A 94 -12.15 -8.00 18.46
CA GLN A 94 -11.91 -7.01 17.41
C GLN A 94 -10.87 -7.50 16.39
N LYS A 95 -9.77 -8.09 16.85
CA LYS A 95 -8.75 -8.70 15.97
C LYS A 95 -9.34 -9.84 15.13
N HIS A 96 -10.13 -10.71 15.76
CA HIS A 96 -10.81 -11.80 15.06
C HIS A 96 -11.77 -11.30 13.98
N LEU A 97 -12.64 -10.33 14.31
CA LEU A 97 -13.57 -9.73 13.35
C LEU A 97 -12.84 -9.03 12.20
N THR A 98 -11.75 -8.32 12.48
CA THR A 98 -10.93 -7.66 11.46
C THR A 98 -10.36 -8.69 10.47
N GLN A 99 -9.87 -9.83 10.97
CA GLN A 99 -9.39 -10.92 10.11
C GLN A 99 -10.53 -11.54 9.29
N GLN A 100 -11.72 -11.70 9.87
CA GLN A 100 -12.88 -12.20 9.14
C GLN A 100 -13.33 -11.25 8.04
N ILE A 101 -13.34 -9.93 8.29
CA ILE A 101 -13.61 -8.91 7.25
C ILE A 101 -12.60 -9.08 6.13
N ARG A 102 -11.29 -9.12 6.44
CA ARG A 102 -10.23 -9.33 5.45
C ARG A 102 -10.46 -10.58 4.60
N ASN A 103 -10.79 -11.70 5.23
CA ASN A 103 -11.00 -12.97 4.53
C ASN A 103 -12.29 -13.00 3.68
N ASN A 104 -13.29 -12.17 4.00
CA ASN A 104 -14.54 -12.08 3.25
C ASN A 104 -14.49 -11.05 2.11
N ILE A 105 -13.44 -10.23 2.03
CA ILE A 105 -13.16 -9.42 0.85
C ILE A 105 -12.47 -10.34 -0.16
N ASP A 106 -13.29 -10.93 -1.03
CA ASP A 106 -12.78 -11.75 -2.13
C ASP A 106 -12.15 -10.86 -3.21
N ILE A 107 -11.03 -11.35 -3.75
CA ILE A 107 -10.30 -10.80 -4.89
C ILE A 107 -11.21 -10.51 -6.07
N LYS A 108 -12.13 -11.43 -6.40
CA LYS A 108 -13.02 -11.24 -7.56
C LYS A 108 -13.92 -10.02 -7.40
N LEU A 109 -14.43 -9.80 -6.20
CA LEU A 109 -15.28 -8.66 -5.90
C LEU A 109 -14.47 -7.35 -5.99
N LEU A 110 -13.22 -7.38 -5.52
CA LEU A 110 -12.32 -6.23 -5.61
C LEU A 110 -11.95 -5.89 -7.08
N ILE A 111 -11.67 -6.90 -7.90
CA ILE A 111 -11.41 -6.72 -9.34
C ILE A 111 -12.62 -6.08 -10.02
N ASN A 112 -13.83 -6.58 -9.76
CA ASN A 112 -15.05 -6.01 -10.34
C ASN A 112 -15.23 -4.54 -9.95
N LEU A 113 -15.09 -4.22 -8.65
CA LEU A 113 -15.17 -2.85 -8.16
C LEU A 113 -14.16 -1.93 -8.86
N TYR A 114 -12.92 -2.36 -9.01
CA TYR A 114 -11.90 -1.57 -9.69
C TYR A 114 -12.18 -1.42 -11.18
N ASN A 115 -12.64 -2.47 -11.87
CA ASN A 115 -13.03 -2.39 -13.27
C ASN A 115 -14.21 -1.44 -13.49
N ASP A 116 -15.22 -1.48 -12.63
CA ASP A 116 -16.38 -0.59 -12.70
C ASP A 116 -15.97 0.88 -12.52
N ILE A 117 -15.06 1.15 -11.59
CA ILE A 117 -14.55 2.50 -11.32
C ILE A 117 -13.61 2.96 -12.45
N PHE A 118 -12.61 2.15 -12.82
CA PHE A 118 -11.56 2.56 -13.72
C PHE A 118 -11.97 2.55 -15.19
N SER A 119 -12.89 1.68 -15.63
CA SER A 119 -13.37 1.69 -17.02
C SER A 119 -13.97 3.03 -17.43
N LYS A 120 -14.58 3.76 -16.48
CA LYS A 120 -15.12 5.10 -16.68
C LYS A 120 -14.04 6.20 -16.77
N ILE A 121 -12.85 5.96 -16.22
CA ILE A 121 -11.81 6.99 -16.03
C ILE A 121 -10.59 6.76 -16.94
N ILE A 122 -10.21 5.51 -17.17
CA ILE A 122 -9.12 5.08 -18.05
C ILE A 122 -9.75 4.15 -19.11
N PRO A 123 -10.25 4.69 -20.23
CA PRO A 123 -10.89 3.88 -21.27
C PRO A 123 -9.95 2.78 -21.78
N GLY A 124 -10.49 1.57 -21.93
CA GLY A 124 -9.75 0.41 -22.40
C GLY A 124 -8.83 -0.24 -21.36
N LEU A 125 -8.90 0.16 -20.09
CA LEU A 125 -8.31 -0.55 -18.96
C LEU A 125 -9.25 -1.66 -18.47
N THR A 126 -8.71 -2.88 -18.36
CA THR A 126 -9.35 -4.00 -17.67
C THR A 126 -8.32 -4.68 -16.77
N ILE A 127 -8.72 -5.02 -15.55
CA ILE A 127 -7.94 -5.79 -14.59
C ILE A 127 -8.49 -7.22 -14.61
N SER A 128 -7.61 -8.19 -14.81
CA SER A 128 -7.96 -9.61 -14.90
C SER A 128 -7.50 -10.40 -13.69
N ASP A 129 -6.40 -10.02 -13.05
CA ASP A 129 -5.88 -10.69 -11.86
C ASP A 129 -5.11 -9.72 -10.94
N ILE A 130 -5.16 -10.01 -9.64
CA ILE A 130 -4.42 -9.30 -8.59
C ILE A 130 -3.76 -10.25 -7.58
N THR A 131 -3.74 -11.55 -7.89
CA THR A 131 -3.25 -12.63 -7.02
C THR A 131 -1.83 -13.05 -7.35
N THR A 132 -1.40 -12.78 -8.58
CA THR A 132 -0.04 -13.05 -8.99
C THR A 132 0.93 -12.29 -8.09
N ALA A 133 1.94 -13.00 -7.59
CA ALA A 133 3.08 -12.45 -6.88
C ALA A 133 4.34 -12.61 -7.74
N TRP A 134 5.24 -11.63 -7.72
CA TRP A 134 6.52 -11.78 -8.41
C TRP A 134 7.41 -12.58 -7.48
N THR A 135 7.70 -13.82 -7.87
CA THR A 135 8.81 -14.54 -7.27
C THR A 135 10.09 -13.99 -7.88
N ILE A 136 10.81 -13.17 -7.12
CA ILE A 136 12.19 -12.78 -7.46
C ILE A 136 13.12 -13.64 -6.60
N PRO A 137 13.72 -14.71 -7.16
CA PRO A 137 14.76 -15.43 -6.44
C PRO A 137 15.96 -14.49 -6.23
N PRO A 138 16.42 -14.23 -5.00
CA PRO A 138 17.57 -13.38 -4.77
C PRO A 138 18.84 -14.06 -5.31
N THR A 139 19.53 -13.43 -6.26
CA THR A 139 20.72 -14.01 -6.91
C THR A 139 22.05 -13.67 -6.25
N ASN A 140 22.13 -12.70 -5.33
CA ASN A 140 23.40 -12.35 -4.69
C ASN A 140 23.28 -11.73 -3.28
N HIS A 141 23.65 -12.53 -2.26
CA HIS A 141 24.26 -12.19 -0.96
C HIS A 141 23.44 -11.67 0.26
N TYR A 142 23.81 -12.31 1.38
CA TYR A 142 23.53 -12.11 2.83
C TYR A 142 22.11 -12.39 3.35
N PRO A 143 21.98 -13.11 4.49
CA PRO A 143 20.75 -13.76 4.89
C PRO A 143 19.85 -12.76 5.61
N ILE A 144 19.14 -11.93 4.84
CA ILE A 144 17.82 -11.52 5.28
C ILE A 144 16.91 -12.65 4.81
N ASN A 145 16.78 -13.69 5.64
CA ASN A 145 16.00 -14.91 5.40
C ASN A 145 14.50 -14.65 5.12
N GLU A 146 14.08 -13.39 4.98
CA GLU A 146 12.69 -12.97 4.88
C GLU A 146 12.47 -11.80 3.90
N PHE A 147 13.25 -11.67 2.82
CA PHE A 147 12.85 -10.77 1.74
C PHE A 147 11.64 -11.37 1.01
N LYS A 148 10.44 -10.95 1.42
CA LYS A 148 9.18 -11.30 0.74
C LYS A 148 8.65 -10.06 0.03
N VAL A 149 8.67 -10.11 -1.30
CA VAL A 149 7.90 -9.19 -2.14
C VAL A 149 6.43 -9.57 -1.98
N ASN A 150 5.76 -8.93 -1.01
CA ASN A 150 4.34 -9.20 -0.71
C ASN A 150 3.38 -8.26 -1.45
N ASP A 151 3.90 -7.39 -2.32
CA ASP A 151 3.06 -6.48 -3.10
C ASP A 151 2.33 -7.27 -4.20
N LYS A 152 1.01 -7.06 -4.27
CA LYS A 152 0.15 -7.68 -5.29
C LYS A 152 0.48 -7.10 -6.66
N ILE A 153 0.53 -7.97 -7.68
CA ILE A 153 0.67 -7.54 -9.08
C ILE A 153 -0.72 -7.38 -9.66
N MET A 154 -0.98 -6.24 -10.25
CA MET A 154 -2.13 -6.04 -11.11
C MET A 154 -1.79 -6.54 -12.52
N VAL A 155 -2.54 -7.52 -12.99
CA VAL A 155 -2.49 -8.01 -14.37
C VAL A 155 -3.74 -7.55 -15.09
N GLY A 156 -3.59 -7.10 -16.32
CA GLY A 156 -4.71 -6.54 -17.06
C GLY A 156 -4.42 -6.28 -18.52
N GLN A 157 -5.34 -5.55 -19.15
CA GLN A 157 -5.17 -5.00 -20.48
C GLN A 157 -5.39 -3.50 -20.46
N TYR A 158 -4.56 -2.77 -21.20
CA TYR A 158 -4.76 -1.36 -21.48
C TYR A 158 -4.62 -1.14 -22.98
N GLN A 159 -5.66 -0.59 -23.62
CA GLN A 159 -5.71 -0.40 -25.08
C GLN A 159 -5.42 -1.71 -25.87
N LYS A 160 -5.95 -2.84 -25.39
CA LYS A 160 -5.74 -4.21 -25.94
C LYS A 160 -4.33 -4.76 -25.77
N LEU A 161 -3.46 -4.11 -25.01
CA LEU A 161 -2.13 -4.60 -24.67
C LEU A 161 -2.13 -5.23 -23.28
N ASN A 162 -1.62 -6.45 -23.18
CA ASN A 162 -1.49 -7.12 -21.90
C ASN A 162 -0.39 -6.45 -21.08
N PHE A 163 -0.69 -6.10 -19.83
CA PHE A 163 0.29 -5.57 -18.90
C PHE A 163 0.30 -6.36 -17.58
N ASN A 164 1.44 -6.31 -16.91
CA ASN A 164 1.55 -6.58 -15.49
C ASN A 164 2.24 -5.38 -14.81
N ILE A 165 1.74 -5.01 -13.64
CA ILE A 165 2.30 -3.89 -12.87
C ILE A 165 2.28 -4.21 -11.38
N GLY A 166 3.35 -3.85 -10.70
CA GLY A 166 3.55 -4.11 -9.29
C GLY A 166 4.69 -3.27 -8.76
N SER A 167 4.77 -3.14 -7.45
CA SER A 167 5.80 -2.33 -6.80
C SER A 167 6.63 -3.19 -5.84
N ILE A 168 7.85 -2.73 -5.55
CA ILE A 168 8.74 -3.34 -4.57
C ILE A 168 9.38 -2.23 -3.75
N SER A 169 9.19 -2.30 -2.43
CA SER A 169 9.93 -1.49 -1.47
C SER A 169 11.31 -2.09 -1.25
N GLN A 170 12.37 -1.41 -1.71
CA GLN A 170 13.73 -1.88 -1.56
C GLN A 170 14.38 -1.23 -0.34
N ALA A 171 14.49 -2.01 0.75
CA ALA A 171 15.33 -1.69 1.91
C ALA A 171 16.62 -2.55 1.92
N THR A 172 17.22 -2.82 0.77
CA THR A 172 18.49 -3.55 0.70
C THR A 172 19.30 -3.18 -0.53
N THR A 173 20.60 -3.42 -0.43
CA THR A 173 21.59 -3.28 -1.50
C THR A 173 21.47 -4.31 -2.63
N THR A 174 20.42 -5.14 -2.62
CA THR A 174 20.26 -6.31 -3.47
C THR A 174 19.29 -6.04 -4.62
N VAL A 175 19.85 -6.14 -5.82
CA VAL A 175 19.25 -5.87 -7.11
C VAL A 175 18.14 -6.89 -7.41
N VAL A 176 17.01 -6.41 -7.97
CA VAL A 176 16.01 -7.25 -8.63
C VAL A 176 16.56 -7.67 -9.99
N ASP A 177 17.51 -8.59 -9.92
CA ASP A 177 18.32 -9.10 -11.03
C ASP A 177 17.77 -10.46 -11.49
N ASN A 178 16.45 -10.68 -11.47
CA ASN A 178 15.89 -11.99 -11.81
C ASN A 178 14.59 -12.01 -12.61
N LEU A 179 14.46 -11.06 -13.53
CA LEU A 179 13.63 -11.18 -14.75
C LEU A 179 14.53 -11.20 -16.02
N GLN A 180 15.74 -11.76 -15.94
CA GLN A 180 17.06 -11.30 -16.49
C GLN A 180 17.50 -11.83 -17.92
N PRO A 181 18.66 -11.43 -18.56
CA PRO A 181 20.00 -11.24 -17.95
C PRO A 181 20.80 -9.95 -18.29
N ASN A 182 21.60 -9.56 -17.28
CA ASN A 182 22.77 -8.68 -17.24
C ASN A 182 22.59 -7.16 -17.37
N LEU A 183 22.35 -6.48 -16.23
CA LEU A 183 22.99 -5.19 -15.91
C LEU A 183 22.85 -4.87 -14.41
N ILE A 184 23.98 -4.82 -13.70
CA ILE A 184 24.08 -4.62 -12.25
C ILE A 184 24.17 -3.12 -11.93
N PRO A 185 23.20 -2.48 -11.25
CA PRO A 185 23.43 -1.25 -10.52
C PRO A 185 23.87 -1.53 -9.08
N LYS A 186 25.02 -0.99 -8.67
CA LYS A 186 25.50 -1.04 -7.28
C LYS A 186 24.61 -0.15 -6.39
N PRO A 187 24.43 -0.52 -5.10
CA PRO A 187 23.55 0.18 -4.18
C PRO A 187 23.91 1.65 -3.96
N TYR A 188 22.88 2.49 -3.88
CA TYR A 188 22.99 3.88 -3.46
C TYR A 188 23.28 3.99 -1.96
N ASN A 189 24.10 4.97 -1.60
CA ASN A 189 24.19 5.46 -0.22
C ASN A 189 22.89 6.23 0.13
N ILE A 190 22.10 5.64 1.03
CA ILE A 190 21.15 6.31 1.97
C ILE A 190 20.03 7.16 1.35
N GLN A 191 19.44 6.75 0.23
CA GLN A 191 18.12 7.22 -0.20
C GLN A 191 17.27 6.02 -0.65
N TYR A 192 16.14 5.81 0.00
CA TYR A 192 15.24 4.69 -0.30
C TYR A 192 14.58 4.96 -1.66
N TYR A 193 14.77 4.05 -2.62
CA TYR A 193 14.03 4.08 -3.88
C TYR A 193 12.96 3.01 -3.83
N ARG A 194 11.71 3.36 -4.15
CA ARG A 194 10.69 2.38 -4.46
C ARG A 194 10.67 2.17 -5.96
N TYR A 195 10.57 0.92 -6.39
CA TYR A 195 10.51 0.58 -7.81
C TYR A 195 9.11 0.11 -8.16
N LEU A 196 8.54 0.73 -9.18
CA LEU A 196 7.35 0.27 -9.87
C LEU A 196 7.81 -0.43 -11.14
N PHE A 197 7.45 -1.70 -11.30
CA PHE A 197 7.76 -2.44 -12.51
C PHE A 197 6.50 -2.57 -13.35
N LEU A 198 6.64 -2.34 -14.64
CA LEU A 198 5.58 -2.46 -15.62
C LEU A 198 6.13 -3.27 -16.79
N THR A 199 5.52 -4.43 -17.05
CA THR A 199 5.82 -5.23 -18.25
C THR A 199 4.63 -5.20 -19.18
N ILE A 200 4.87 -5.00 -20.46
CA ILE A 200 3.88 -5.11 -21.52
C ILE A 200 4.34 -6.17 -22.50
N THR A 201 3.40 -7.04 -22.89
CA THR A 201 3.58 -7.97 -24.00
C THR A 201 2.78 -7.46 -25.19
N THR A 202 3.46 -7.16 -26.29
CA THR A 202 2.81 -6.69 -27.52
C THR A 202 3.54 -7.20 -28.76
N PRO A 203 2.86 -7.82 -29.74
CA PRO A 203 3.48 -8.22 -31.01
C PRO A 203 4.07 -7.06 -31.83
N GLN A 204 3.74 -5.81 -31.50
CA GLN A 204 4.17 -4.62 -32.25
C GLN A 204 5.66 -4.27 -32.08
N LEU A 205 6.35 -4.85 -31.09
CA LEU A 205 7.76 -4.53 -30.76
C LEU A 205 8.79 -5.46 -31.43
N GLN A 206 8.44 -6.17 -32.51
CA GLN A 206 9.30 -7.24 -33.06
C GLN A 206 10.69 -6.79 -33.54
N ASN A 207 10.92 -5.48 -33.79
CA ASN A 207 12.18 -4.96 -34.35
C ASN A 207 12.88 -3.88 -33.50
N ASN A 208 12.37 -3.52 -32.32
CA ASN A 208 12.80 -2.30 -31.61
C ASN A 208 13.68 -2.60 -30.39
N ASN A 209 14.69 -3.45 -30.57
CA ASN A 209 15.53 -3.89 -29.46
C ASN A 209 16.48 -2.79 -28.98
N PHE A 210 16.28 -2.31 -27.75
CA PHE A 210 17.19 -1.37 -27.09
C PHE A 210 17.06 -1.43 -25.57
N GLU A 211 18.08 -0.93 -24.88
CA GLU A 211 18.11 -0.82 -23.43
C GLU A 211 18.66 0.54 -22.99
N ILE A 212 18.00 1.17 -22.02
CA ILE A 212 18.36 2.45 -21.42
C ILE A 212 18.37 2.27 -19.91
N ASN A 213 19.53 2.47 -19.29
CA ASN A 213 19.73 2.31 -17.86
C ASN A 213 20.19 3.61 -17.20
N ARG A 214 19.78 3.87 -15.97
CA ARG A 214 20.26 5.03 -15.21
C ARG A 214 21.77 4.94 -14.89
N LYS A 215 22.49 6.06 -15.00
CA LYS A 215 23.90 6.16 -14.56
C LYS A 215 24.03 6.24 -13.04
N ASN A 216 25.07 5.63 -12.50
CA ASN A 216 25.35 5.57 -11.05
C ASN A 216 25.93 6.87 -10.47
N LYS A 217 26.46 7.77 -11.31
CA LYS A 217 27.04 9.06 -10.91
C LYS A 217 26.73 10.10 -11.98
N TYR A 218 26.06 11.17 -11.58
CA TYR A 218 25.79 12.33 -12.43
C TYR A 218 26.14 13.61 -11.66
N HIS A 219 26.57 14.63 -12.39
CA HIS A 219 26.85 15.94 -11.80
C HIS A 219 25.53 16.70 -11.67
N LYS A 220 25.23 17.23 -10.46
CA LYS A 220 23.96 17.92 -10.16
C LYS A 220 23.69 19.14 -11.05
N ASN A 221 24.75 19.76 -11.57
CA ASN A 221 24.65 20.93 -12.41
C ASN A 221 24.87 20.49 -13.86
N ASN A 222 23.90 20.76 -14.74
CA ASN A 222 23.89 20.41 -16.17
C ASN A 222 23.42 18.97 -16.50
N LEU A 223 22.25 18.54 -16.02
CA LEU A 223 21.67 17.22 -16.35
C LEU A 223 21.18 17.16 -17.81
N THR A 224 21.67 16.18 -18.56
CA THR A 224 21.27 15.88 -19.95
C THR A 224 21.12 14.37 -20.11
N PHE A 225 20.48 13.92 -21.18
CA PHE A 225 20.08 12.51 -21.30
C PHE A 225 21.31 11.63 -21.26
N ASP A 226 22.32 12.10 -21.98
CA ASP A 226 23.59 11.43 -22.20
C ASP A 226 24.47 11.42 -20.96
N ASN A 227 24.24 12.28 -19.96
CA ASN A 227 24.93 12.20 -18.68
C ASN A 227 24.13 11.52 -17.57
N PHE A 228 22.85 11.26 -17.81
CA PHE A 228 21.97 10.62 -16.85
C PHE A 228 21.70 9.14 -17.16
N PHE A 229 21.82 8.71 -18.43
CA PHE A 229 21.55 7.33 -18.86
C PHE A 229 22.71 6.65 -19.61
N TRP A 230 22.92 5.36 -19.34
CA TRP A 230 23.70 4.41 -20.14
C TRP A 230 22.82 3.77 -21.21
N TYR A 231 23.26 3.80 -22.45
CA TYR A 231 22.57 3.21 -23.60
C TYR A 231 23.56 3.10 -24.79
N ASP A 232 23.17 2.38 -25.84
CA ASP A 232 23.94 2.33 -27.09
C ASP A 232 23.70 3.60 -27.92
N GLN A 233 24.72 4.45 -28.03
CA GLN A 233 24.67 5.71 -28.76
C GLN A 233 24.48 5.55 -30.27
N THR A 234 24.78 4.37 -30.80
CA THR A 234 24.65 4.06 -32.23
C THR A 234 23.33 3.37 -32.56
N ASN A 235 22.51 3.01 -31.55
CA ASN A 235 21.23 2.36 -31.77
C ASN A 235 20.23 3.34 -32.42
N PRO A 236 19.74 3.05 -33.65
CA PRO A 236 18.88 3.97 -34.39
C PRO A 236 17.51 4.20 -33.73
N ASN A 237 17.09 3.30 -32.82
CA ASN A 237 15.82 3.43 -32.10
C ASN A 237 15.91 4.45 -30.94
N ILE A 238 17.11 4.85 -30.52
CA ILE A 238 17.33 5.84 -29.45
C ILE A 238 17.50 7.24 -30.06
N THR A 239 16.40 7.76 -30.60
CA THR A 239 16.36 9.05 -31.30
C THR A 239 16.44 10.25 -30.34
N ALA A 240 16.84 11.42 -30.85
CA ALA A 240 16.81 12.66 -30.06
C ALA A 240 15.39 13.02 -29.56
N SER A 241 14.36 12.70 -30.33
CA SER A 241 12.96 12.86 -29.93
C SER A 241 12.62 11.99 -28.73
N LEU A 242 12.94 10.70 -28.79
CA LEU A 242 12.70 9.76 -27.69
C LEU A 242 13.42 10.20 -26.40
N LYS A 243 14.67 10.66 -26.52
CA LYS A 243 15.45 11.19 -25.37
C LYS A 243 14.75 12.38 -24.70
N LYS A 244 14.22 13.33 -25.48
CA LYS A 244 13.49 14.49 -24.97
C LYS A 244 12.20 14.06 -24.28
N LEU A 245 11.42 13.18 -24.91
CA LEU A 245 10.16 12.69 -24.34
C LEU A 245 10.39 11.92 -23.03
N ILE A 246 11.44 11.10 -22.94
CA ILE A 246 11.78 10.41 -21.69
C ILE A 246 12.00 11.44 -20.58
N PHE A 247 12.73 12.52 -20.83
CA PHE A 247 12.89 13.57 -19.83
C PHE A 247 11.62 14.31 -19.47
N ASP A 248 10.84 14.70 -20.47
CA ASP A 248 9.56 15.38 -20.24
C ASP A 248 8.64 14.50 -19.36
N ASN A 249 8.63 13.18 -19.60
CA ASN A 249 7.93 12.22 -18.77
C ASN A 249 8.54 12.07 -17.38
N MET A 250 9.87 12.09 -17.22
CA MET A 250 10.51 12.09 -15.89
C MET A 250 10.06 13.29 -15.07
N VAL A 251 10.06 14.49 -15.67
CA VAL A 251 9.63 15.73 -15.01
C VAL A 251 8.15 15.67 -14.65
N THR A 252 7.31 15.19 -15.57
CA THR A 252 5.86 15.12 -15.37
C THR A 252 5.46 14.09 -14.32
N THR A 253 6.07 12.91 -14.35
CA THR A 253 5.69 11.79 -13.47
C THR A 253 6.48 11.76 -12.17
N ASN A 254 7.61 12.47 -12.11
CA ASN A 254 8.65 12.36 -11.07
C ASN A 254 9.18 10.92 -10.92
N LEU A 255 9.15 10.14 -12.01
CA LEU A 255 9.68 8.77 -12.07
C LEU A 255 10.93 8.72 -12.94
N ILE A 256 11.91 7.94 -12.51
CA ILE A 256 13.15 7.73 -13.27
C ILE A 256 13.12 6.32 -13.88
N PRO A 257 13.10 6.17 -15.21
CA PRO A 257 12.97 4.86 -15.83
C PRO A 257 14.32 4.14 -16.03
N ASN A 258 14.32 2.82 -15.92
CA ASN A 258 15.12 1.94 -16.76
C ASN A 258 14.16 1.31 -17.78
N ILE A 259 14.56 1.30 -19.06
CA ILE A 259 13.73 0.86 -20.18
C ILE A 259 14.44 -0.27 -20.89
N LYS A 260 13.74 -1.39 -21.08
CA LYS A 260 14.20 -2.49 -21.90
C LYS A 260 13.12 -2.86 -22.90
N VAL A 261 13.45 -2.76 -24.18
CA VAL A 261 12.62 -3.23 -25.27
C VAL A 261 13.30 -4.44 -25.90
N ALA A 262 12.57 -5.54 -25.94
CA ALA A 262 12.94 -6.78 -26.61
C ALA A 262 11.81 -7.21 -27.55
N ALA A 263 12.05 -8.24 -28.35
CA ALA A 263 11.03 -8.81 -29.21
C ALA A 263 9.74 -9.09 -28.42
N GLN A 264 8.70 -8.37 -28.80
CA GLN A 264 7.35 -8.44 -28.24
C GLN A 264 7.19 -8.03 -26.76
N THR A 265 8.22 -7.48 -26.12
CA THR A 265 8.19 -7.16 -24.68
C THR A 265 8.79 -5.79 -24.40
N LEU A 266 8.04 -4.97 -23.66
CA LEU A 266 8.53 -3.72 -23.06
C LEU A 266 8.54 -3.90 -21.55
N SER A 267 9.71 -3.75 -20.93
CA SER A 267 9.90 -3.76 -19.48
C SER A 267 10.36 -2.40 -19.01
N LEU A 268 9.62 -1.83 -18.07
CA LEU A 268 9.89 -0.55 -17.43
C LEU A 268 10.11 -0.78 -15.94
N GLN A 269 11.25 -0.32 -15.43
CA GLN A 269 11.49 -0.19 -13.99
C GLN A 269 11.54 1.30 -13.66
N LEU A 270 10.51 1.78 -12.98
CA LEU A 270 10.31 3.19 -12.68
C LEU A 270 10.66 3.44 -11.20
N ALA A 271 11.78 4.13 -10.96
CA ALA A 271 12.22 4.47 -9.62
C ALA A 271 11.55 5.76 -9.13
N THR A 272 11.00 5.74 -7.92
CA THR A 272 10.60 6.94 -7.18
C THR A 272 11.69 7.31 -6.19
N ILE A 273 11.94 8.59 -6.00
CA ILE A 273 12.73 9.07 -4.85
C ILE A 273 11.79 9.02 -3.64
N SER A 274 12.01 8.11 -2.69
CA SER A 274 11.21 8.12 -1.45
C SER A 274 11.52 9.38 -0.67
N THR A 275 10.49 10.20 -0.43
CA THR A 275 10.60 11.38 0.43
C THR A 275 10.47 11.05 1.92
N ASN A 276 10.00 9.84 2.27
CA ASN A 276 9.75 9.45 3.66
C ASN A 276 10.41 8.11 4.03
N SER A 277 11.10 8.13 5.16
CA SER A 277 11.71 6.99 5.84
C SER A 277 10.82 5.72 5.89
N TRP A 278 11.38 4.54 5.57
CA TRP A 278 11.03 3.12 5.89
C TRP A 278 9.55 2.63 5.97
N ILE A 279 8.55 3.50 6.01
CA ILE A 279 7.16 3.21 6.41
C ILE A 279 6.19 3.37 5.22
N ASP A 280 6.67 3.87 4.07
CA ASP A 280 5.83 4.08 2.90
C ASP A 280 5.54 2.78 2.14
N ASN A 281 4.58 2.01 2.67
CA ASN A 281 3.80 1.02 1.92
C ASN A 281 2.75 1.69 0.99
N TYR A 282 2.84 3.00 0.76
CA TYR A 282 1.81 3.76 0.04
C TYR A 282 1.61 3.35 -1.42
N ASP A 283 2.63 2.85 -2.14
CA ASP A 283 2.47 2.43 -3.55
C ASP A 283 2.16 0.94 -3.78
N SER A 284 1.66 0.24 -2.77
CA SER A 284 1.21 -1.15 -2.91
C SER A 284 -0.23 -1.16 -3.42
N PHE A 285 -0.47 -1.72 -4.61
CA PHE A 285 -1.84 -1.83 -5.14
C PHE A 285 -2.75 -2.61 -4.20
N PHE A 286 -4.02 -2.18 -4.12
CA PHE A 286 -5.07 -2.85 -3.35
C PHE A 286 -4.79 -2.98 -1.84
N ASN A 287 -3.93 -2.11 -1.28
CA ASN A 287 -3.51 -2.17 0.12
C ASN A 287 -4.30 -1.20 1.02
N PHE A 288 -5.58 -1.48 1.23
CA PHE A 288 -6.42 -0.70 2.13
C PHE A 288 -6.36 -1.22 3.58
N ASN A 289 -6.34 -0.29 4.53
CA ASN A 289 -6.40 -0.60 5.95
C ASN A 289 -7.80 -1.12 6.35
N ILE A 290 -7.87 -2.33 6.88
CA ILE A 290 -9.14 -2.91 7.38
C ILE A 290 -9.52 -2.26 8.70
N SER A 291 -10.73 -1.67 8.74
CA SER A 291 -11.30 -1.11 9.96
C SER A 291 -12.55 -1.89 10.39
N LEU A 292 -12.90 -1.85 11.67
CA LEU A 292 -14.22 -2.31 12.15
C LEU A 292 -15.30 -1.23 12.01
N ASN A 293 -14.90 0.02 11.80
CA ASN A 293 -15.79 1.12 11.52
C ASN A 293 -15.99 1.23 10.01
N LYS A 294 -17.24 1.14 9.55
CA LYS A 294 -17.60 1.18 8.13
C LYS A 294 -17.20 2.49 7.45
N ASN A 295 -17.37 3.63 8.12
CA ASN A 295 -17.04 4.93 7.54
C ASN A 295 -15.53 5.05 7.36
N VAL A 296 -14.75 4.63 8.36
CA VAL A 296 -13.28 4.61 8.24
C VAL A 296 -12.83 3.61 7.17
N MET A 297 -13.53 2.47 7.03
CA MET A 297 -13.25 1.51 5.95
C MET A 297 -13.53 2.10 4.56
N LEU A 298 -14.62 2.85 4.42
CA LEU A 298 -14.97 3.56 3.19
C LEU A 298 -13.88 4.56 2.82
N ASP A 299 -13.48 5.41 3.77
CA ASP A 299 -12.41 6.39 3.57
C ASP A 299 -11.10 5.69 3.15
N ASN A 300 -10.71 4.62 3.85
CA ASN A 300 -9.51 3.85 3.53
C ASN A 300 -9.56 3.26 2.11
N MET A 301 -10.70 2.70 1.69
CA MET A 301 -10.86 2.15 0.33
C MET A 301 -10.83 3.25 -0.74
N ILE A 302 -11.49 4.39 -0.50
CA ILE A 302 -11.49 5.53 -1.42
C ILE A 302 -10.07 6.07 -1.62
N GLU A 303 -9.34 6.28 -0.53
CA GLU A 303 -7.96 6.79 -0.60
C GLU A 303 -7.03 5.80 -1.31
N THR A 304 -7.19 4.49 -1.07
CA THR A 304 -6.43 3.46 -1.79
C THR A 304 -6.76 3.46 -3.28
N ILE A 305 -8.02 3.54 -3.68
CA ILE A 305 -8.43 3.58 -5.10
C ILE A 305 -7.88 4.83 -5.80
N LYS A 306 -7.90 5.99 -5.13
CA LYS A 306 -7.30 7.24 -5.64
C LYS A 306 -5.80 7.09 -5.85
N HIS A 307 -5.12 6.50 -4.88
CA HIS A 307 -3.69 6.21 -4.97
C HIS A 307 -3.39 5.26 -6.14
N ASP A 308 -4.07 4.11 -6.21
CA ASP A 308 -3.87 3.10 -7.25
C ASP A 308 -4.09 3.69 -8.65
N TYR A 309 -5.10 4.53 -8.81
CA TYR A 309 -5.34 5.27 -10.05
C TYR A 309 -4.18 6.19 -10.42
N GLN A 310 -3.67 7.00 -9.49
CA GLN A 310 -2.54 7.89 -9.75
C GLN A 310 -1.30 7.11 -10.18
N THR A 311 -1.08 5.95 -9.56
CA THR A 311 0.03 5.05 -9.89
C THR A 311 -0.14 4.47 -11.30
N LEU A 312 -1.34 4.01 -11.66
CA LEU A 312 -1.63 3.55 -13.02
C LEU A 312 -1.47 4.65 -14.07
N GLN A 313 -1.98 5.85 -13.81
CA GLN A 313 -1.83 6.98 -14.74
C GLN A 313 -0.36 7.29 -15.00
N LYS A 314 0.44 7.43 -13.94
CA LYS A 314 1.88 7.68 -14.06
C LYS A 314 2.56 6.59 -14.90
N SER A 315 2.14 5.35 -14.74
CA SER A 315 2.71 4.19 -15.45
C SER A 315 2.32 4.15 -16.91
N PHE A 316 1.05 4.40 -17.23
CA PHE A 316 0.56 4.36 -18.61
C PHE A 316 1.06 5.54 -19.46
N VAL A 317 1.44 6.67 -18.85
CA VAL A 317 2.14 7.75 -19.56
C VAL A 317 3.47 7.27 -20.15
N TRP A 318 4.19 6.40 -19.44
CA TRP A 318 5.42 5.77 -19.95
C TRP A 318 5.14 4.76 -21.07
N LEU A 319 4.07 3.99 -20.94
CA LEU A 319 3.64 3.06 -21.98
C LEU A 319 3.28 3.80 -23.28
N ASN A 320 2.44 4.83 -23.20
CA ASN A 320 1.99 5.60 -24.36
C ASN A 320 3.17 6.26 -25.08
N LEU A 321 4.13 6.82 -24.34
CA LEU A 321 5.36 7.38 -24.92
C LEU A 321 6.09 6.37 -25.79
N ILE A 322 6.26 5.12 -25.31
CA ILE A 322 7.02 4.11 -26.04
C ILE A 322 6.21 3.60 -27.24
N LEU A 323 4.89 3.50 -27.14
CA LEU A 323 4.05 3.08 -28.27
C LEU A 323 3.97 4.12 -29.39
N GLU A 324 3.90 5.41 -29.07
CA GLU A 324 3.81 6.49 -30.06
C GLU A 324 5.09 6.70 -30.87
N ASN A 325 6.23 6.20 -30.38
CA ASN A 325 7.55 6.37 -31.00
C ASN A 325 8.10 5.07 -31.63
N ASN A 326 7.27 4.04 -31.77
CA ASN A 326 7.57 2.75 -32.39
C ASN A 326 6.71 2.52 -33.63
#